data_AF-A0A059C572-F1
#
_entry.id   AF-A0A059C572-F1
#
_cell.length_a   1.000
_cell.length_b   1.000
_cell.length_c   1.000
_cell.angle_alpha   90.00
_cell.angle_beta   90.00
_cell.angle_gamma   90.00
#
_symmetry.space_group_name_H-M   'P 1'
#
loop_
_entity.id
_entity.type
_entity.pdbx_description
1 polymer ?
#
loop_
_entity_poly.entity_id
_entity_poly.type
_entity_poly.pdbx_seq_one_letter_code
_entity_poly.pdbx_strand_id
1 'polypeptide(L)'
;MSESLAKEEEQKAREDRLQQAIEHDNIDMLHNLIVEEQELLDRVLKHPFPHTPLHTAIAAGKFEVAVEIVILRPSFAQKLNPEGYSPMHLALQYQQYQIVRALMTRFPELIRVQGRGGITPLHYVAGKEGDIELELLAEFLCAWKSSIKDLTNRCEIAVHVAVKNHNLKAFKVLFGWLKQLHLIDILDRKNKDGNTVLHITVSKKQLEIIKPLIGYIRVNTKNLQNETALEIFQSNPCDDVYLTMRLCWERCLARLFTRNISLPRFLSREVTFPEMFIFQSDFQDESIRSLILIVATLIATATYQAALSPPGGYWQDNSSNTPANSTVVAANSSGIAVEKPHKAGEIILNGSNLYQFTGLNSSVFMMSIVVICYVSAPLLPRSIPVYTLTICFCVAYIFSLITEFPRTDVHAGYYTTAIFLSLLLAVLATPVIGWFTYSRFLHGTDALARRVGNDQK
;
A
#
# COMPACT_ATOMS: atom_id res chain seq x y z
N MET A 1 22.36 64.05 4.48
CA MET A 1 21.10 64.10 3.70
C MET A 1 21.37 64.12 2.19
N SER A 2 22.34 64.90 1.70
CA SER A 2 22.76 64.87 0.28
C SER A 2 23.41 63.53 -0.14
N GLU A 3 24.28 62.95 0.68
CA GLU A 3 24.95 61.67 0.36
C GLU A 3 24.00 60.46 0.36
N SER A 4 22.96 60.47 1.20
CA SER A 4 21.96 59.39 1.21
C SER A 4 21.08 59.44 -0.04
N LEU A 5 20.70 60.65 -0.47
CA LEU A 5 19.92 60.86 -1.70
C LEU A 5 20.71 60.46 -2.96
N ALA A 6 22.00 60.81 -3.03
CA ALA A 6 22.85 60.45 -4.16
C ALA A 6 23.03 58.93 -4.32
N LYS A 7 23.17 58.20 -3.21
CA LYS A 7 23.24 56.72 -3.23
C LYS A 7 21.92 56.08 -3.67
N GLU A 8 20.80 56.69 -3.31
CA GLU A 8 19.45 56.21 -3.65
C GLU A 8 19.14 56.43 -5.14
N GLU A 9 19.54 57.58 -5.70
CA GLU A 9 19.43 57.87 -7.14
C GLU A 9 20.33 56.96 -7.99
N GLU A 10 21.57 56.73 -7.55
CA GLU A 10 22.51 55.84 -8.24
C GLU A 10 22.01 54.39 -8.21
N GLN A 11 21.45 53.94 -7.08
CA GLN A 11 20.84 52.62 -6.95
C GLN A 11 19.65 52.45 -7.91
N LYS A 12 18.77 53.46 -7.98
CA LYS A 12 17.61 53.44 -8.87
C LYS A 12 18.02 53.37 -10.34
N ALA A 13 19.01 54.17 -10.76
CA ALA A 13 19.52 54.14 -12.12
C ALA A 13 20.12 52.77 -12.51
N ARG A 14 20.71 52.05 -11.55
CA ARG A 14 21.25 50.70 -11.77
C ARG A 14 20.15 49.64 -11.87
N GLU A 15 19.13 49.73 -11.03
CA GLU A 15 17.93 48.88 -11.13
C GLU A 15 17.23 49.10 -12.48
N ASP A 16 17.15 50.34 -12.95
CA ASP A 16 16.61 50.67 -14.28
C ASP A 16 17.45 50.06 -15.42
N ARG A 17 18.80 50.08 -15.32
CA ARG A 17 19.69 49.40 -16.30
C ARG A 17 19.52 47.88 -16.28
N LEU A 18 19.39 47.28 -15.10
CA LEU A 18 19.14 45.84 -14.98
C LEU A 18 17.78 45.48 -15.60
N GLN A 19 16.76 46.29 -15.33
CA GLN A 19 15.44 46.14 -15.90
C GLN A 19 15.49 46.27 -17.43
N GLN A 20 16.26 47.22 -17.96
CA GLN A 20 16.49 47.37 -19.40
C GLN A 20 17.15 46.11 -20.01
N ALA A 21 18.14 45.52 -19.35
CA ALA A 21 18.78 44.29 -19.82
C ALA A 21 17.77 43.13 -19.91
N ILE A 22 16.87 43.00 -18.93
CA ILE A 22 15.79 42.01 -18.94
C ILE A 22 14.80 42.31 -20.08
N GLU A 23 14.32 43.55 -20.19
CA GLU A 23 13.34 43.95 -21.20
C GLU A 23 13.81 43.68 -22.63
N HIS A 24 15.11 43.82 -22.89
CA HIS A 24 15.73 43.59 -24.19
C HIS A 24 16.29 42.16 -24.38
N ASP A 25 16.12 41.26 -23.40
CA ASP A 25 16.70 39.90 -23.39
C ASP A 25 18.23 39.89 -23.67
N ASN A 26 18.95 40.90 -23.18
CA ASN A 26 20.35 41.14 -23.53
C ASN A 26 21.32 40.57 -22.47
N ILE A 27 21.88 39.39 -22.77
CA ILE A 27 22.84 38.69 -21.91
C ILE A 27 24.16 39.46 -21.75
N ASP A 28 24.66 40.09 -22.82
CA ASP A 28 25.92 40.85 -22.77
C ASP A 28 25.81 42.04 -21.82
N MET A 29 24.67 42.74 -21.87
CA MET A 29 24.37 43.85 -20.95
C MET A 29 24.26 43.36 -19.51
N LEU A 30 23.66 42.19 -19.27
CA LEU A 30 23.60 41.57 -17.94
C LEU A 30 25.00 41.25 -17.41
N HIS A 31 25.87 40.63 -18.20
CA HIS A 31 27.24 40.34 -17.77
C HIS A 31 28.06 41.59 -17.53
N ASN A 32 27.93 42.63 -18.37
CA ASN A 32 28.60 43.91 -18.15
C ASN A 32 28.20 44.52 -16.79
N LEU A 33 26.91 44.48 -16.44
CA LEU A 33 26.42 44.95 -15.13
C LEU A 33 26.97 44.12 -13.96
N ILE A 34 27.14 42.81 -14.13
CA ILE A 34 27.72 41.94 -13.09
C ILE A 34 29.22 42.18 -12.91
N VAL A 35 29.95 42.47 -13.99
CA VAL A 35 31.37 42.85 -13.94
C VAL A 35 31.53 44.21 -13.27
N GLU A 36 30.65 45.18 -13.55
CA GLU A 36 30.60 46.47 -12.86
C GLU A 36 30.36 46.29 -11.34
N GLU A 37 29.54 45.32 -10.94
CA GLU A 37 29.21 45.08 -9.52
C GLU A 37 28.96 43.60 -9.17
N GLN A 38 29.96 42.98 -8.51
CA GLN A 38 29.95 41.55 -8.21
C GLN A 38 28.83 41.11 -7.23
N GLU A 39 28.34 42.02 -6.38
CA GLU A 39 27.27 41.74 -5.40
C GLU A 39 25.86 42.17 -5.86
N LEU A 40 25.69 42.58 -7.13
CA LEU A 40 24.43 43.16 -7.63
C LEU A 40 23.22 42.24 -7.39
N LEU A 41 23.38 40.94 -7.64
CA LEU A 41 22.33 39.94 -7.42
C LEU A 41 22.16 39.56 -5.93
N ASP A 42 23.20 39.73 -5.11
CA ASP A 42 23.20 39.31 -3.71
C ASP A 42 22.47 40.27 -2.78
N ARG A 43 22.41 41.55 -3.15
CA ARG A 43 21.69 42.57 -2.38
C ARG A 43 20.20 42.31 -2.33
N VAL A 44 19.61 41.89 -3.44
CA VAL A 44 18.17 41.63 -3.56
C VAL A 44 17.73 40.51 -2.62
N LEU A 45 18.62 39.58 -2.26
CA LEU A 45 18.32 38.46 -1.35
C LEU A 45 18.22 38.84 0.12
N LYS A 46 18.72 40.02 0.53
CA LYS A 46 18.74 40.45 1.94
C LYS A 46 17.35 40.77 2.49
N HIS A 47 16.37 41.04 1.62
CA HIS A 47 14.99 41.31 2.02
C HIS A 47 14.14 40.03 2.05
N PRO A 48 13.19 39.90 2.99
CA PRO A 48 12.19 38.84 2.96
C PRO A 48 11.24 39.04 1.76
N PHE A 49 11.00 37.97 1.00
CA PHE A 49 10.13 37.94 -0.20
C PHE A 49 10.40 39.06 -1.24
N PRO A 50 11.65 39.21 -1.74
CA PRO A 50 11.97 40.24 -2.72
C PRO A 50 11.41 39.85 -4.09
N HIS A 51 11.03 40.86 -4.88
CA HIS A 51 10.80 40.64 -6.31
C HIS A 51 12.16 40.48 -6.99
N THR A 52 12.59 39.24 -7.22
CA THR A 52 13.91 38.98 -7.83
C THR A 52 13.90 39.28 -9.32
N PRO A 53 15.07 39.62 -9.92
CA PRO A 53 15.22 39.79 -11.37
C PRO A 53 14.69 38.59 -12.17
N LEU A 54 14.83 37.37 -11.62
CA LEU A 54 14.29 36.15 -12.22
C LEU A 54 12.76 36.16 -12.33
N HIS A 55 12.04 36.64 -11.30
CA HIS A 55 10.57 36.74 -11.38
C HIS A 55 10.16 37.71 -12.50
N THR A 56 10.87 38.82 -12.66
CA THR A 56 10.61 39.80 -13.72
C THR A 56 10.91 39.25 -15.11
N ALA A 57 12.06 38.57 -15.28
CA ALA A 57 12.43 37.94 -16.55
C ALA A 57 11.41 36.88 -16.98
N ILE A 58 10.93 36.05 -16.03
CA ILE A 58 9.90 35.04 -16.30
C ILE A 58 8.56 35.69 -16.65
N ALA A 59 8.13 36.72 -15.91
CA ALA A 59 6.90 37.45 -16.20
C ALA A 59 6.94 38.13 -17.58
N ALA A 60 8.11 38.59 -18.01
CA ALA A 60 8.34 39.17 -19.33
C ALA A 60 8.58 38.13 -20.45
N GLY A 61 8.65 36.83 -20.13
CA GLY A 61 8.88 35.75 -21.09
C GLY A 61 10.29 35.71 -21.70
N LYS A 62 11.29 36.22 -20.98
CA LYS A 62 12.67 36.38 -21.44
C LYS A 62 13.48 35.13 -21.13
N PHE A 63 13.45 34.18 -22.05
CA PHE A 63 14.00 32.84 -21.82
C PHE A 63 15.51 32.86 -21.56
N GLU A 64 16.27 33.53 -22.43
CA GLU A 64 17.74 33.49 -22.38
C GLU A 64 18.26 34.17 -21.11
N VAL A 65 17.78 35.39 -20.83
CA VAL A 65 18.14 36.09 -19.58
C VAL A 65 17.65 35.34 -18.34
N ALA A 66 16.47 34.71 -18.35
CA ALA A 66 15.99 33.96 -17.19
C ALA A 66 16.85 32.73 -16.88
N VAL A 67 17.25 31.97 -17.91
CA VAL A 67 18.14 30.81 -17.76
C VAL A 67 19.52 31.26 -17.27
N GLU A 68 20.06 32.34 -17.83
CA GLU A 68 21.36 32.87 -17.43
C GLU A 68 21.37 33.36 -15.97
N ILE A 69 20.32 34.08 -15.54
CA ILE A 69 20.17 34.50 -14.14
C ILE A 69 20.16 33.30 -13.19
N VAL A 70 19.52 32.19 -13.58
CA VAL A 70 19.47 30.97 -12.78
C VAL A 70 20.83 30.27 -12.74
N ILE A 71 21.60 30.29 -13.83
CA ILE A 71 22.97 29.75 -13.89
C ILE A 71 23.88 30.55 -12.96
N LEU A 72 23.82 31.88 -13.05
CA LEU A 72 24.61 32.79 -12.24
C LEU A 72 24.24 32.69 -10.76
N ARG A 73 22.95 32.52 -10.46
CA ARG A 73 22.44 32.46 -9.09
C ARG A 73 21.28 31.47 -8.89
N PRO A 74 21.58 30.18 -8.64
CA PRO A 74 20.57 29.13 -8.47
C PRO A 74 19.58 29.37 -7.32
N SER A 75 20.01 30.06 -6.26
CA SER A 75 19.16 30.35 -5.09
C SER A 75 17.90 31.14 -5.44
N PHE A 76 17.90 31.90 -6.54
CA PHE A 76 16.70 32.60 -7.00
C PHE A 76 15.58 31.66 -7.40
N ALA A 77 15.89 30.45 -7.90
CA ALA A 77 14.89 29.50 -8.38
C ALA A 77 13.95 28.98 -7.27
N GLN A 78 14.38 29.04 -6.00
CA GLN A 78 13.59 28.62 -4.83
C GLN A 78 12.91 29.79 -4.10
N LYS A 79 13.33 31.04 -4.34
CA LYS A 79 12.85 32.20 -3.59
C LYS A 79 11.43 32.55 -4.03
N LEU A 80 10.53 32.79 -3.06
CA LEU A 80 9.17 33.23 -3.35
C LEU A 80 9.12 34.76 -3.54
N ASN A 81 8.31 35.22 -4.50
CA ASN A 81 7.96 36.63 -4.66
C ASN A 81 6.99 37.11 -3.54
N PRO A 82 6.66 38.42 -3.46
CA PRO A 82 5.71 38.95 -2.47
C PRO A 82 4.31 38.31 -2.52
N GLU A 83 3.89 37.79 -3.68
CA GLU A 83 2.61 37.10 -3.85
C GLU A 83 2.64 35.64 -3.36
N GLY A 84 3.82 35.15 -2.98
CA GLY A 84 4.06 33.79 -2.50
C GLY A 84 4.28 32.76 -3.62
N TYR A 85 4.57 33.17 -4.84
CA TYR A 85 4.86 32.28 -5.96
C TYR A 85 6.36 32.07 -6.13
N SER A 86 6.77 30.83 -6.45
CA SER A 86 8.14 30.55 -6.90
C SER A 86 8.28 30.87 -8.39
N PRO A 87 9.52 31.03 -8.90
CA PRO A 87 9.78 31.19 -10.33
C PRO A 87 9.11 30.13 -11.20
N MET A 88 9.09 28.88 -10.75
CA MET A 88 8.41 27.79 -11.46
C MET A 88 6.89 27.96 -11.49
N HIS A 89 6.27 28.51 -10.43
CA HIS A 89 4.84 28.85 -10.46
C HIS A 89 4.53 29.98 -11.44
N LEU A 90 5.35 31.05 -11.45
CA LEU A 90 5.16 32.14 -12.40
C LEU A 90 5.34 31.67 -13.84
N ALA A 91 6.35 30.83 -14.11
CA ALA A 91 6.57 30.28 -15.44
C ALA A 91 5.35 29.46 -15.92
N LEU A 92 4.74 28.66 -15.03
CA LEU A 92 3.50 27.94 -15.33
C LEU A 92 2.29 28.89 -15.48
N GLN A 93 2.22 29.97 -14.71
CA GLN A 93 1.14 30.96 -14.79
C GLN A 93 1.17 31.76 -16.09
N TYR A 94 2.36 32.13 -16.57
CA TYR A 94 2.58 32.83 -17.83
C TYR A 94 2.81 31.89 -19.03
N GLN A 95 2.59 30.58 -18.87
CA GLN A 95 2.72 29.56 -19.92
C GLN A 95 4.11 29.50 -20.58
N GLN A 96 5.16 29.87 -19.82
CA GLN A 96 6.55 29.84 -20.26
C GLN A 96 7.14 28.44 -20.09
N TYR A 97 6.58 27.46 -20.81
CA TYR A 97 6.91 26.03 -20.63
C TYR A 97 8.36 25.69 -20.93
N GLN A 98 9.04 26.44 -21.81
CA GLN A 98 10.46 26.26 -22.09
C GLN A 98 11.32 26.56 -20.84
N ILE A 99 10.98 27.62 -20.10
CA ILE A 99 11.64 27.95 -18.83
C ILE A 99 11.35 26.86 -17.79
N VAL A 100 10.11 26.34 -17.72
CA VAL A 100 9.75 25.24 -16.81
C VAL A 100 10.61 24.00 -17.06
N ARG A 101 10.76 23.59 -18.33
CA ARG A 101 11.59 22.44 -18.73
C ARG A 101 13.07 22.67 -18.45
N ALA A 102 13.58 23.87 -18.71
CA ALA A 102 14.97 24.23 -18.40
C ALA A 102 15.24 24.17 -16.88
N LEU A 103 14.36 24.77 -16.07
CA LEU A 103 14.44 24.75 -14.61
C LEU A 103 14.39 23.32 -14.05
N MET A 104 13.45 22.50 -14.53
CA MET A 104 13.31 21.10 -14.10
C MET A 104 14.54 20.26 -14.45
N THR A 105 15.09 20.42 -15.65
CA THR A 105 16.25 19.65 -16.12
C THR A 105 17.49 19.94 -15.27
N ARG A 106 17.63 21.20 -14.83
CA ARG A 106 18.77 21.64 -14.03
C ARG A 106 18.59 21.39 -12.54
N PHE A 107 17.37 21.59 -12.03
CA PHE A 107 17.01 21.57 -10.61
C PHE A 107 15.67 20.83 -10.38
N PRO A 108 15.66 19.49 -10.38
CA PRO A 108 14.45 18.69 -10.19
C PRO A 108 13.73 18.92 -8.85
N GLU A 109 14.44 19.39 -7.82
CA GLU A 109 13.90 19.68 -6.50
C GLU A 109 12.85 20.80 -6.50
N LEU A 110 12.85 21.67 -7.53
CA LEU A 110 11.93 22.79 -7.66
C LEU A 110 10.47 22.35 -7.78
N ILE A 111 10.22 21.11 -8.24
CA ILE A 111 8.87 20.52 -8.39
C ILE A 111 8.14 20.43 -7.02
N ARG A 112 8.88 20.42 -5.90
CA ARG A 112 8.32 20.32 -4.54
C ARG A 112 8.23 21.66 -3.82
N VAL A 113 8.74 22.74 -4.41
CA VAL A 113 8.69 24.07 -3.79
C VAL A 113 7.24 24.47 -3.62
N GLN A 114 6.86 24.73 -2.38
CA GLN A 114 5.52 25.14 -2.01
C GLN A 114 5.37 26.65 -2.16
N GLY A 115 4.51 27.08 -3.08
CA GLY A 115 4.13 28.48 -3.24
C GLY A 115 2.90 28.84 -2.41
N ARG A 116 2.11 29.79 -2.92
CA ARG A 116 0.92 30.30 -2.26
C ARG A 116 -0.06 29.18 -1.93
N GLY A 117 -0.41 29.06 -0.66
CA GLY A 117 -1.33 28.02 -0.17
C GLY A 117 -0.72 26.62 -0.10
N GLY A 118 0.61 26.49 -0.09
CA GLY A 118 1.27 25.18 -0.07
C GLY A 118 1.15 24.42 -1.40
N ILE A 119 0.71 25.09 -2.46
CA ILE A 119 0.58 24.52 -3.80
C ILE A 119 1.99 24.28 -4.34
N THR A 120 2.25 23.08 -4.85
CA THR A 120 3.48 22.78 -5.59
C THR A 120 3.22 22.92 -7.10
N PRO A 121 4.26 23.04 -7.94
CA PRO A 121 4.13 22.99 -9.40
C PRO A 121 3.28 21.80 -9.89
N LEU A 122 3.43 20.61 -9.30
CA LEU A 122 2.61 19.45 -9.62
C LEU A 122 1.11 19.68 -9.34
N HIS A 123 0.77 20.27 -8.19
CA HIS A 123 -0.62 20.63 -7.87
C HIS A 123 -1.19 21.66 -8.85
N TYR A 124 -0.38 22.66 -9.23
CA TYR A 124 -0.80 23.70 -10.17
C TYR A 124 -1.15 23.09 -11.54
N VAL A 125 -0.23 22.29 -12.10
CA VAL A 125 -0.41 21.62 -13.39
C VAL A 125 -1.60 20.66 -13.36
N ALA A 126 -1.77 19.88 -12.28
CA ALA A 126 -2.93 18.98 -12.12
C ALA A 126 -4.28 19.72 -12.16
N GLY A 127 -4.31 21.02 -11.81
CA GLY A 127 -5.51 21.84 -11.84
C GLY A 127 -5.78 22.57 -13.16
N LYS A 128 -4.86 22.53 -14.13
CA LYS A 128 -4.99 23.23 -15.42
C LYS A 128 -5.29 22.25 -16.54
N GLU A 129 -6.22 22.62 -17.42
CA GLU A 129 -6.59 21.82 -18.57
C GLU A 129 -5.81 22.29 -19.80
N GLY A 130 -5.08 21.35 -20.43
CA GLY A 130 -4.31 21.56 -21.64
C GLY A 130 -3.42 20.36 -21.92
N ASP A 131 -3.10 20.12 -23.19
CA ASP A 131 -2.31 18.94 -23.57
C ASP A 131 -0.83 19.11 -23.17
N ILE A 132 -0.31 20.33 -23.20
CA ILE A 132 1.06 20.64 -22.73
C ILE A 132 1.17 20.46 -21.21
N GLU A 133 0.17 20.93 -20.46
CA GLU A 133 0.10 20.72 -19.02
C GLU A 133 0.00 19.24 -18.67
N LEU A 134 -0.69 18.44 -19.47
CA LEU A 134 -0.74 16.99 -19.30
C LEU A 134 0.64 16.34 -19.52
N GLU A 135 1.40 16.79 -20.52
CA GLU A 135 2.79 16.36 -20.74
C GLU A 135 3.68 16.76 -19.57
N LEU A 136 3.62 18.02 -19.13
CA LEU A 136 4.38 18.52 -17.98
C LEU A 136 4.04 17.76 -16.70
N LEU A 137 2.77 17.37 -16.52
CA LEU A 137 2.34 16.55 -15.39
C LEU A 137 3.08 15.20 -15.40
N ALA A 138 3.17 14.55 -16.56
CA ALA A 138 3.90 13.29 -16.70
C ALA A 138 5.41 13.48 -16.51
N GLU A 139 5.99 14.54 -17.08
CA GLU A 139 7.40 14.91 -16.91
C GLU A 139 7.75 15.13 -15.43
N PHE A 140 6.91 15.86 -14.68
CA PHE A 140 7.12 16.13 -13.25
C PHE A 140 7.08 14.85 -12.40
N LEU A 141 6.15 13.94 -12.70
CA LEU A 141 6.06 12.65 -12.02
C LEU A 141 7.30 11.78 -12.29
N CYS A 142 7.78 11.77 -13.54
CA CYS A 142 9.00 11.07 -13.94
C CYS A 142 10.26 11.66 -13.27
N ALA A 143 10.37 12.99 -13.24
CA ALA A 143 11.50 13.69 -12.63
C ALA A 143 11.55 13.48 -11.11
N TRP A 144 10.40 13.52 -10.42
CA TRP A 144 10.36 13.36 -8.96
C TRP A 144 9.16 12.54 -8.46
N LYS A 145 9.33 11.22 -8.33
CA LYS A 145 8.28 10.28 -7.92
C LYS A 145 7.58 10.63 -6.61
N SER A 146 8.31 11.21 -5.65
CA SER A 146 7.79 11.53 -4.31
C SER A 146 6.87 12.75 -4.28
N SER A 147 6.83 13.55 -5.34
CA SER A 147 6.01 14.78 -5.44
C SER A 147 4.51 14.50 -5.32
N ILE A 148 4.07 13.28 -5.67
CA ILE A 148 2.67 12.84 -5.57
C ILE A 148 2.14 12.80 -4.12
N LYS A 149 3.05 12.74 -3.13
CA LYS A 149 2.72 12.71 -1.69
C LYS A 149 2.61 14.10 -1.07
N ASP A 150 3.06 15.13 -1.79
CA ASP A 150 3.04 16.50 -1.26
C ASP A 150 1.61 16.97 -1.04
N LEU A 151 1.43 17.82 -0.04
CA LEU A 151 0.12 18.30 0.38
C LEU A 151 0.07 19.81 0.29
N THR A 152 -1.07 20.34 -0.13
CA THR A 152 -1.38 21.76 0.01
C THR A 152 -1.68 22.12 1.48
N ASN A 153 -1.84 23.42 1.77
CA ASN A 153 -2.30 23.88 3.08
C ASN A 153 -3.71 23.39 3.46
N ARG A 154 -4.47 22.85 2.50
CA ARG A 154 -5.78 22.20 2.71
C ARG A 154 -5.65 20.68 2.82
N CYS A 155 -4.45 20.14 2.98
CA CYS A 155 -4.17 18.71 2.98
C CYS A 155 -4.66 18.00 1.70
N GLU A 156 -4.68 18.70 0.57
CA GLU A 156 -5.08 18.14 -0.73
C GLU A 156 -3.82 17.59 -1.44
N ILE A 157 -3.81 16.31 -1.82
CA ILE A 157 -2.91 15.77 -2.86
C ILE A 157 -3.30 16.25 -4.27
N ALA A 158 -2.39 16.15 -5.23
CA ALA A 158 -2.60 16.52 -6.64
C ALA A 158 -3.88 15.90 -7.25
N VAL A 159 -4.24 14.67 -6.85
CA VAL A 159 -5.48 14.01 -7.31
C VAL A 159 -6.74 14.76 -6.85
N HIS A 160 -6.78 15.27 -5.61
CA HIS A 160 -7.90 16.10 -5.15
C HIS A 160 -8.02 17.37 -6.01
N VAL A 161 -6.90 17.99 -6.37
CA VAL A 161 -6.88 19.21 -7.20
C VAL A 161 -7.39 18.93 -8.61
N ALA A 162 -6.95 17.85 -9.25
CA ALA A 162 -7.44 17.45 -10.58
C ALA A 162 -8.96 17.22 -10.58
N VAL A 163 -9.45 16.47 -9.59
CA VAL A 163 -10.88 16.17 -9.41
C VAL A 163 -11.68 17.45 -9.15
N LYS A 164 -11.21 18.33 -8.26
CA LYS A 164 -11.89 19.58 -7.92
C LYS A 164 -12.06 20.51 -9.12
N ASN A 165 -11.10 20.49 -10.05
CA ASN A 165 -11.08 21.29 -11.27
C ASN A 165 -11.68 20.57 -12.50
N HIS A 166 -12.32 19.40 -12.32
CA HIS A 166 -12.91 18.62 -13.43
C HIS A 166 -11.90 18.15 -14.50
N ASN A 167 -10.61 18.07 -14.16
CA ASN A 167 -9.57 17.64 -15.09
C ASN A 167 -9.44 16.11 -15.12
N LEU A 168 -10.26 15.47 -15.96
CA LEU A 168 -10.26 14.02 -16.14
C LEU A 168 -8.94 13.49 -16.71
N LYS A 169 -8.33 14.22 -17.66
CA LYS A 169 -7.07 13.80 -18.29
C LYS A 169 -5.95 13.71 -17.25
N ALA A 170 -5.78 14.74 -16.42
CA ALA A 170 -4.83 14.74 -15.32
C ALA A 170 -5.13 13.65 -14.29
N PHE A 171 -6.42 13.43 -13.95
CA PHE A 171 -6.81 12.32 -13.07
C PHE A 171 -6.34 10.97 -13.61
N LYS A 172 -6.54 10.68 -14.90
CA LYS A 172 -6.12 9.40 -15.51
C LYS A 172 -4.61 9.17 -15.41
N VAL A 173 -3.81 10.21 -15.67
CA VAL A 173 -2.34 10.14 -15.55
C VAL A 173 -1.93 9.91 -14.10
N LEU A 174 -2.43 10.71 -13.16
CA LEU A 174 -2.11 10.59 -11.73
C LEU A 174 -2.55 9.23 -11.17
N PHE A 175 -3.74 8.77 -11.52
CA PHE A 175 -4.27 7.49 -11.06
C PHE A 175 -3.50 6.30 -11.67
N GLY A 176 -3.13 6.38 -12.95
CA GLY A 176 -2.25 5.40 -13.60
C GLY A 176 -0.89 5.31 -12.92
N TRP A 177 -0.30 6.47 -12.61
CA TRP A 177 0.97 6.55 -11.89
C TRP A 177 0.90 5.95 -10.48
N LEU A 178 -0.15 6.27 -9.71
CA LEU A 178 -0.39 5.69 -8.39
C LEU A 178 -0.53 4.17 -8.43
N LYS A 179 -1.18 3.62 -9.47
CA LYS A 179 -1.28 2.18 -9.69
C LYS A 179 0.08 1.54 -9.96
N GLN A 180 0.87 2.14 -10.84
CA GLN A 180 2.21 1.64 -11.19
C GLN A 180 3.16 1.60 -10.00
N LEU A 181 3.06 2.59 -9.09
CA LEU A 181 3.88 2.64 -7.88
C LEU A 181 3.26 1.90 -6.68
N HIS A 182 2.10 1.27 -6.84
CA HIS A 182 1.33 0.65 -5.76
C HIS A 182 1.07 1.57 -4.55
N LEU A 183 0.88 2.87 -4.80
CA LEU A 183 0.66 3.92 -3.78
C LEU A 183 -0.82 4.30 -3.63
N ILE A 184 -1.71 3.35 -3.89
CA ILE A 184 -3.16 3.58 -3.98
C ILE A 184 -3.76 4.06 -2.65
N ASP A 185 -3.16 3.66 -1.52
CA ASP A 185 -3.58 4.06 -0.16
C ASP A 185 -3.57 5.59 0.05
N ILE A 186 -2.81 6.33 -0.76
CA ILE A 186 -2.79 7.79 -0.73
C ILE A 186 -4.17 8.39 -1.07
N LEU A 187 -5.02 7.68 -1.81
CA LEU A 187 -6.36 8.15 -2.18
C LEU A 187 -7.35 8.20 -0.99
N ASP A 188 -7.07 7.47 0.09
CA ASP A 188 -7.83 7.50 1.35
C ASP A 188 -7.45 8.69 2.25
N ARG A 189 -6.49 9.52 1.81
CA ARG A 189 -6.15 10.78 2.48
C ARG A 189 -7.37 11.71 2.45
N LYS A 190 -7.54 12.44 3.55
CA LYS A 190 -8.61 13.42 3.72
C LYS A 190 -8.03 14.81 3.62
N ASN A 191 -8.73 15.69 2.91
CA ASN A 191 -8.41 17.11 2.92
C ASN A 191 -8.82 17.75 4.28
N LYS A 192 -8.65 19.07 4.40
CA LYS A 192 -8.98 19.85 5.60
C LYS A 192 -10.45 19.71 6.05
N ASP A 193 -11.36 19.44 5.11
CA ASP A 193 -12.78 19.24 5.38
C ASP A 193 -13.12 17.77 5.72
N GLY A 194 -12.12 16.89 5.77
CA GLY A 194 -12.32 15.45 5.97
C GLY A 194 -12.73 14.70 4.70
N ASN A 195 -12.83 15.37 3.56
CA ASN A 195 -13.25 14.77 2.30
C ASN A 195 -12.10 13.98 1.67
N THR A 196 -12.39 12.73 1.29
CA THR A 196 -11.50 11.95 0.39
C THR A 196 -11.79 12.32 -1.06
N VAL A 197 -10.93 11.86 -1.98
CA VAL A 197 -11.15 12.03 -3.43
C VAL A 197 -12.57 11.58 -3.84
N LEU A 198 -13.07 10.49 -3.26
CA LEU A 198 -14.42 9.97 -3.55
C LEU A 198 -15.55 10.92 -3.10
N HIS A 199 -15.39 11.65 -1.99
CA HIS A 199 -16.39 12.64 -1.57
C HIS A 199 -16.46 13.80 -2.57
N ILE A 200 -15.30 14.26 -3.05
CA ILE A 200 -15.23 15.36 -4.02
C ILE A 200 -15.81 14.92 -5.38
N THR A 201 -15.46 13.74 -5.88
CA THR A 201 -15.97 13.24 -7.17
C THR A 201 -17.49 13.07 -7.16
N VAL A 202 -18.04 12.55 -6.07
CA VAL A 202 -19.49 12.41 -5.88
C VAL A 202 -20.16 13.77 -5.79
N SER A 203 -19.65 14.69 -4.96
CA SER A 203 -20.18 16.05 -4.84
C SER A 203 -20.19 16.79 -6.19
N LYS A 204 -19.17 16.56 -7.01
CA LYS A 204 -19.03 17.16 -8.36
C LYS A 204 -19.72 16.37 -9.48
N LYS A 205 -20.39 15.26 -9.19
CA LYS A 205 -21.08 14.38 -10.15
C LYS A 205 -20.19 13.86 -11.29
N GLN A 206 -18.93 13.55 -11.00
CA GLN A 206 -17.95 13.10 -12.01
C GLN A 206 -17.98 11.56 -12.16
N LEU A 207 -19.00 11.05 -12.85
CA LEU A 207 -19.23 9.60 -13.01
C LEU A 207 -18.03 8.85 -13.63
N GLU A 208 -17.34 9.47 -14.58
CA GLU A 208 -16.17 8.88 -15.25
C GLU A 208 -14.99 8.61 -14.30
N ILE A 209 -14.87 9.41 -13.24
CA ILE A 209 -13.83 9.27 -12.22
C ILE A 209 -14.28 8.34 -11.10
N ILE A 210 -15.58 8.31 -10.79
CA ILE A 210 -16.14 7.46 -9.74
C ILE A 210 -15.96 5.97 -10.06
N LYS A 211 -16.25 5.55 -11.30
CA LYS A 211 -16.14 4.14 -11.74
C LYS A 211 -14.77 3.51 -11.45
N PRO A 212 -13.63 4.13 -11.83
CA PRO A 212 -12.31 3.59 -11.53
C PRO A 212 -11.91 3.71 -10.05
N LEU A 213 -12.52 4.59 -9.24
CA LEU A 213 -12.14 4.80 -7.83
C LEU A 213 -12.77 3.81 -6.85
N ILE A 214 -14.01 3.36 -7.08
CA ILE A 214 -14.79 2.57 -6.12
C ILE A 214 -14.09 1.26 -5.71
N GLY A 215 -13.28 0.66 -6.59
CA GLY A 215 -12.54 -0.57 -6.27
C GLY A 215 -11.28 -0.36 -5.42
N TYR A 216 -10.88 0.88 -5.18
CA TYR A 216 -9.56 1.22 -4.60
C TYR A 216 -9.63 2.15 -3.40
N ILE A 217 -10.78 2.81 -3.18
CA ILE A 217 -10.99 3.77 -2.08
C ILE A 217 -12.03 3.22 -1.12
N ARG A 218 -11.87 3.51 0.17
CA ARG A 218 -12.87 3.18 1.18
C ARG A 218 -14.13 4.03 1.03
N VAL A 219 -15.19 3.39 0.54
CA VAL A 219 -16.50 3.99 0.25
C VAL A 219 -17.21 4.53 1.49
N ASN A 220 -17.07 3.86 2.63
CA ASN A 220 -17.79 4.20 3.87
C ASN A 220 -17.05 5.19 4.77
N THR A 221 -15.99 5.81 4.24
CA THR A 221 -15.28 6.86 4.97
C THR A 221 -16.20 8.06 5.15
N LYS A 222 -16.15 8.68 6.33
CA LYS A 222 -16.93 9.89 6.65
C LYS A 222 -16.08 11.14 6.64
N ASN A 223 -16.62 12.24 6.13
CA ASN A 223 -16.01 13.58 6.22
C ASN A 223 -16.19 14.19 7.63
N LEU A 224 -15.77 15.45 7.83
CA LEU A 224 -15.96 16.14 9.12
C LEU A 224 -17.42 16.42 9.44
N GLN A 225 -18.28 16.50 8.41
CA GLN A 225 -19.73 16.61 8.53
C GLN A 225 -20.40 15.27 8.87
N ASN A 226 -19.62 14.20 9.09
CA ASN A 226 -20.08 12.85 9.40
C ASN A 226 -20.90 12.19 8.28
N GLU A 227 -20.78 12.71 7.05
CA GLU A 227 -21.40 12.21 5.83
C GLU A 227 -20.46 11.26 5.10
N THR A 228 -21.00 10.16 4.59
CA THR A 228 -20.32 9.29 3.64
C THR A 228 -20.47 9.81 2.21
N ALA A 229 -19.60 9.35 1.30
CA ALA A 229 -19.77 9.64 -0.12
C ALA A 229 -21.16 9.24 -0.65
N LEU A 230 -21.75 8.15 -0.15
CA LEU A 230 -23.13 7.76 -0.51
C LEU A 230 -24.17 8.76 -0.02
N GLU A 231 -24.03 9.30 1.19
CA GLU A 231 -24.97 10.28 1.75
C GLU A 231 -24.89 11.61 0.98
N ILE A 232 -23.69 12.03 0.57
CA ILE A 232 -23.50 13.17 -0.34
C ILE A 232 -24.17 12.89 -1.69
N PHE A 233 -24.02 11.68 -2.24
CA PHE A 233 -24.67 11.30 -3.50
C PHE A 233 -26.20 11.34 -3.39
N GLN A 234 -26.77 10.86 -2.30
CA GLN A 234 -28.23 10.83 -2.07
C GLN A 234 -28.82 12.24 -1.86
N SER A 235 -28.07 13.15 -1.27
CA SER A 235 -28.47 14.57 -1.14
C SER A 235 -28.57 15.29 -2.49
N ASN A 236 -27.83 14.80 -3.50
CA ASN A 236 -27.74 15.39 -4.84
C ASN A 236 -27.74 14.27 -5.89
N PRO A 237 -28.88 13.58 -6.10
CA PRO A 237 -28.93 12.41 -6.95
C PRO A 237 -28.49 12.73 -8.39
N CYS A 238 -27.80 11.76 -8.97
CA CYS A 238 -27.56 11.64 -10.40
C CYS A 238 -28.35 10.41 -10.87
N ASP A 239 -28.89 10.40 -12.09
CA ASP A 239 -29.77 9.32 -12.60
C ASP A 239 -29.08 7.94 -12.79
N ASP A 240 -27.89 7.74 -12.22
CA ASP A 240 -27.11 6.51 -12.35
C ASP A 240 -27.49 5.49 -11.26
N VAL A 241 -28.45 4.62 -11.60
CA VAL A 241 -28.93 3.49 -10.77
C VAL A 241 -27.82 2.48 -10.46
N TYR A 242 -26.82 2.33 -11.36
CA TYR A 242 -25.73 1.37 -11.14
C TYR A 242 -24.81 1.83 -10.00
N LEU A 243 -24.54 3.14 -9.92
CA LEU A 243 -23.68 3.71 -8.90
C LEU A 243 -24.31 3.61 -7.49
N THR A 244 -25.60 3.89 -7.37
CA THR A 244 -26.32 3.74 -6.09
C THR A 244 -26.33 2.30 -5.61
N MET A 245 -26.63 1.34 -6.49
CA MET A 245 -26.65 -0.07 -6.14
C MET A 245 -25.27 -0.57 -5.68
N ARG A 246 -24.19 -0.12 -6.34
CA ARG A 246 -22.82 -0.49 -5.98
C ARG A 246 -22.36 0.12 -4.66
N LEU A 247 -22.62 1.41 -4.42
CA LEU A 247 -22.31 2.06 -3.14
C LEU A 247 -23.12 1.46 -1.97
N CYS A 248 -24.38 1.09 -2.20
CA CYS A 248 -25.21 0.38 -1.22
C CYS A 248 -24.67 -1.02 -0.91
N TRP A 249 -24.23 -1.77 -1.92
CA TRP A 249 -23.60 -3.07 -1.73
C TRP A 249 -22.34 -2.98 -0.85
N GLU A 250 -21.44 -2.04 -1.15
CA GLU A 250 -20.23 -1.78 -0.36
C GLU A 250 -20.54 -1.33 1.08
N ARG A 251 -21.61 -0.56 1.28
CA ARG A 251 -22.10 -0.18 2.61
C ARG A 251 -22.66 -1.37 3.39
N CYS A 252 -23.41 -2.25 2.73
CA CYS A 252 -23.94 -3.47 3.35
C CYS A 252 -22.81 -4.42 3.76
N LEU A 253 -21.82 -4.63 2.89
CA LEU A 253 -20.61 -5.38 3.24
C LEU A 253 -19.93 -4.78 4.47
N ALA A 254 -19.66 -3.47 4.50
CA ALA A 254 -19.01 -2.86 5.65
C ALA A 254 -19.78 -2.99 6.98
N ARG A 255 -21.12 -3.00 6.96
CA ARG A 255 -21.94 -3.24 8.17
C ARG A 255 -21.77 -4.65 8.73
N LEU A 256 -21.54 -5.64 7.88
CA LEU A 256 -21.27 -7.02 8.32
C LEU A 256 -19.91 -7.13 9.04
N PHE A 257 -18.98 -6.18 8.79
CA PHE A 257 -17.59 -6.27 9.26
C PHE A 257 -17.17 -5.24 10.32
N THR A 258 -18.04 -4.30 10.74
CA THR A 258 -17.64 -3.17 11.63
C THR A 258 -18.41 -3.11 12.97
N ARG A 259 -17.68 -3.32 14.08
CA ARG A 259 -18.05 -2.83 15.42
C ARG A 259 -16.99 -1.81 15.83
N ASN A 260 -17.38 -0.55 15.99
CA ASN A 260 -16.50 0.53 16.43
C ASN A 260 -16.08 0.30 17.89
N ILE A 261 -14.81 -0.02 18.12
CA ILE A 261 -14.20 0.00 19.46
C ILE A 261 -13.34 1.28 19.52
N SER A 262 -13.45 2.05 20.59
CA SER A 262 -12.65 3.26 20.80
C SER A 262 -11.19 2.90 21.15
N LEU A 263 -10.23 3.69 20.67
CA LEU A 263 -8.79 3.50 20.91
C LEU A 263 -8.43 3.28 22.40
N PRO A 264 -8.98 4.06 23.36
CA PRO A 264 -8.63 3.88 24.77
C PRO A 264 -9.12 2.54 25.32
N ARG A 265 -10.29 2.08 24.86
CA ARG A 265 -10.89 0.80 25.28
C ARG A 265 -10.15 -0.40 24.69
N PHE A 266 -9.45 -0.22 23.57
CA PHE A 266 -8.61 -1.24 22.95
C PHE A 266 -7.20 -1.29 23.56
N LEU A 267 -6.55 -0.15 23.79
CA LEU A 267 -5.24 -0.11 24.47
C LEU A 267 -5.33 -0.61 25.91
N SER A 268 -6.50 -0.47 26.55
CA SER A 268 -6.78 -1.01 27.89
C SER A 268 -7.28 -2.46 27.87
N ARG A 269 -7.41 -3.08 26.68
CA ARG A 269 -7.86 -4.47 26.54
C ARG A 269 -6.63 -5.36 26.60
N GLU A 270 -6.70 -6.41 27.41
CA GLU A 270 -5.67 -7.44 27.41
C GLU A 270 -5.59 -8.10 26.03
N VAL A 271 -4.38 -8.16 25.49
CA VAL A 271 -4.10 -8.75 24.18
C VAL A 271 -4.49 -10.22 24.24
N THR A 272 -5.39 -10.67 23.35
CA THR A 272 -5.74 -12.09 23.32
C THR A 272 -4.57 -12.90 22.77
N PHE A 273 -4.43 -14.16 23.20
CA PHE A 273 -3.38 -15.08 22.74
C PHE A 273 -3.11 -15.01 21.21
N PRO A 274 -4.14 -15.04 20.33
CA PRO A 274 -3.92 -14.94 18.88
C PRO A 274 -3.37 -13.58 18.41
N GLU A 275 -3.75 -12.50 19.08
CA GLU A 275 -3.27 -11.14 18.77
C GLU A 275 -1.81 -10.96 19.24
N MET A 276 -1.44 -11.52 20.40
CA MET A 276 -0.10 -11.40 20.98
C MET A 276 0.96 -12.00 20.07
N PHE A 277 0.68 -13.17 19.50
CA PHE A 277 1.58 -13.77 18.53
C PHE A 277 1.73 -12.85 17.31
N ILE A 278 0.65 -12.32 16.71
CA ILE A 278 0.71 -11.54 15.45
C ILE A 278 1.61 -10.33 15.62
N PHE A 279 1.46 -9.61 16.74
CA PHE A 279 2.32 -8.48 17.09
C PHE A 279 3.78 -8.88 17.35
N GLN A 280 4.03 -10.08 17.89
CA GLN A 280 5.37 -10.59 18.16
C GLN A 280 6.07 -11.14 16.89
N SER A 281 5.31 -11.42 15.84
CA SER A 281 5.79 -11.96 14.56
C SER A 281 6.06 -10.94 13.47
N ASP A 282 6.09 -9.64 13.82
CA ASP A 282 6.69 -8.59 12.97
C ASP A 282 8.22 -8.77 12.91
N PHE A 283 8.66 -9.94 12.44
CA PHE A 283 10.03 -10.18 12.04
C PHE A 283 10.25 -9.33 10.79
N GLN A 284 10.79 -8.13 10.98
CA GLN A 284 11.16 -7.21 9.90
C GLN A 284 12.27 -7.77 8.98
N ASP A 285 12.82 -8.94 9.29
CA ASP A 285 13.87 -9.58 8.52
C ASP A 285 13.31 -10.66 7.58
N GLU A 286 13.28 -10.32 6.29
CA GLU A 286 12.92 -11.22 5.18
C GLU A 286 13.73 -12.54 5.20
N SER A 287 14.98 -12.49 5.67
CA SER A 287 15.87 -13.65 5.68
C SER A 287 15.46 -14.70 6.71
N ILE A 288 15.09 -14.27 7.92
CA ILE A 288 14.63 -15.15 9.00
C ILE A 288 13.29 -15.77 8.63
N ARG A 289 12.40 -14.97 8.03
CA ARG A 289 11.10 -15.45 7.56
C ARG A 289 11.25 -16.54 6.50
N SER A 290 12.12 -16.31 5.51
CA SER A 290 12.43 -17.29 4.47
C SER A 290 13.00 -18.57 5.08
N LEU A 291 13.93 -18.46 6.03
CA LEU A 291 14.52 -19.60 6.74
C LEU A 291 13.45 -20.42 7.47
N ILE A 292 12.55 -19.79 8.23
CA ILE A 292 11.47 -20.48 8.96
C ILE A 292 10.53 -21.21 8.00
N LEU A 293 10.14 -20.56 6.89
CA LEU A 293 9.28 -21.19 5.88
C LEU A 293 9.96 -22.39 5.22
N ILE A 294 11.26 -22.31 4.93
CA ILE A 294 12.03 -23.42 4.37
C ILE A 294 12.08 -24.58 5.36
N VAL A 295 12.44 -24.32 6.63
CA VAL A 295 12.53 -25.36 7.66
C VAL A 295 11.16 -26.01 7.91
N ALA A 296 10.10 -25.21 8.04
CA ALA A 296 8.74 -25.74 8.20
C ALA A 296 8.35 -26.61 6.99
N THR A 297 8.56 -26.12 5.77
CA THR A 297 8.26 -26.89 4.55
C THR A 297 9.02 -28.21 4.51
N LEU A 298 10.31 -28.23 4.88
CA LEU A 298 11.11 -29.46 4.97
C LEU A 298 10.59 -30.45 6.03
N ILE A 299 10.15 -29.96 7.18
CA ILE A 299 9.55 -30.81 8.22
C ILE A 299 8.19 -31.37 7.75
N ALA A 300 7.38 -30.55 7.08
CA ALA A 300 6.09 -30.97 6.54
C ALA A 300 6.27 -32.04 5.44
N THR A 301 7.26 -31.87 4.56
CA THR A 301 7.55 -32.88 3.52
C THR A 301 8.12 -34.16 4.13
N ALA A 302 9.03 -34.08 5.10
CA ALA A 302 9.59 -35.26 5.76
C ALA A 302 8.50 -36.07 6.49
N THR A 303 7.59 -35.41 7.20
CA THR A 303 6.47 -36.08 7.90
C THR A 303 5.42 -36.62 6.95
N TYR A 304 5.14 -35.95 5.83
CA TYR A 304 4.29 -36.49 4.77
C TYR A 304 4.89 -37.76 4.15
N GLN A 305 6.20 -37.77 3.87
CA GLN A 305 6.90 -38.95 3.37
C GLN A 305 6.92 -40.09 4.38
N ALA A 306 7.14 -39.78 5.67
CA ALA A 306 7.09 -40.78 6.72
C ALA A 306 5.70 -41.41 6.86
N ALA A 307 4.62 -40.65 6.66
CA ALA A 307 3.27 -41.20 6.63
C ALA A 307 3.08 -42.19 5.49
N LEU A 308 3.57 -41.86 4.27
CA LEU A 308 3.52 -42.73 3.09
C LEU A 308 4.50 -43.91 3.13
N SER A 309 5.35 -44.00 4.15
CA SER A 309 6.34 -45.07 4.31
C SER A 309 6.47 -45.41 5.79
N PRO A 310 5.39 -45.92 6.41
CA PRO A 310 5.36 -46.18 7.83
C PRO A 310 6.31 -47.33 8.21
N PRO A 311 6.80 -47.36 9.45
CA PRO A 311 7.61 -48.47 9.94
C PRO A 311 6.89 -49.81 9.75
N GLY A 312 7.56 -50.76 9.09
CA GLY A 312 6.98 -52.06 8.76
C GLY A 312 6.34 -52.12 7.37
N GLY A 313 6.04 -50.99 6.73
CA GLY A 313 5.50 -50.93 5.38
C GLY A 313 4.01 -51.30 5.28
N TYR A 314 3.60 -51.68 4.06
CA TYR A 314 2.23 -52.03 3.72
C TYR A 314 2.13 -53.49 3.31
N TRP A 315 0.96 -54.08 3.56
CA TRP A 315 0.62 -55.38 2.98
C TRP A 315 0.59 -55.29 1.45
N GLN A 316 1.20 -56.26 0.78
CA GLN A 316 1.28 -56.31 -0.68
C GLN A 316 0.14 -57.15 -1.30
N ASP A 317 -0.48 -58.00 -0.48
CA ASP A 317 -1.51 -58.95 -0.85
C ASP A 317 -2.72 -58.88 0.10
N ASN A 318 -3.78 -59.60 -0.27
CA ASN A 318 -5.01 -59.69 0.53
C ASN A 318 -5.06 -61.06 1.22
N SER A 319 -5.28 -61.10 2.53
CA SER A 319 -5.62 -62.34 3.24
C SER A 319 -7.12 -62.44 3.49
N SER A 320 -7.71 -63.58 3.12
CA SER A 320 -9.08 -63.94 3.46
C SER A 320 -9.07 -65.04 4.52
N ASN A 321 -10.00 -64.96 5.49
CA ASN A 321 -10.19 -66.05 6.44
C ASN A 321 -10.54 -67.33 5.68
N THR A 322 -9.73 -68.38 5.82
CA THR A 322 -10.16 -69.72 5.41
C THR A 322 -11.33 -70.11 6.31
N PRO A 323 -12.50 -70.54 5.77
CA PRO A 323 -13.57 -71.04 6.61
C PRO A 323 -13.07 -72.27 7.36
N ALA A 324 -13.37 -72.33 8.67
CA ALA A 324 -13.11 -73.49 9.51
C ALA A 324 -13.85 -74.72 8.96
N ASN A 325 -13.22 -75.43 8.04
CA ASN A 325 -13.54 -76.79 7.62
C ASN A 325 -12.31 -77.36 6.90
N SER A 326 -11.27 -77.66 7.67
CA SER A 326 -10.20 -78.55 7.23
C SER A 326 -9.78 -79.38 8.43
N THR A 327 -10.43 -80.52 8.60
CA THR A 327 -9.93 -81.61 9.43
C THR A 327 -8.67 -82.17 8.77
N VAL A 328 -7.50 -81.59 9.07
CA VAL A 328 -6.23 -82.32 8.94
C VAL A 328 -5.38 -81.98 10.15
N VAL A 329 -5.21 -83.01 10.99
CA VAL A 329 -4.32 -83.02 12.15
C VAL A 329 -2.87 -82.97 11.68
N ALA A 330 -2.12 -81.98 12.17
CA ALA A 330 -0.68 -82.04 12.38
C ALA A 330 -0.39 -81.10 13.57
N ALA A 331 -0.29 -81.59 14.82
CA ALA A 331 1.00 -81.93 15.44
C ALA A 331 2.16 -81.35 14.60
N ASN A 332 2.68 -80.16 14.89
CA ASN A 332 3.75 -79.92 15.85
C ASN A 332 3.76 -78.45 16.28
N SER A 333 3.94 -78.21 17.57
CA SER A 333 3.93 -76.90 18.21
C SER A 333 5.04 -75.94 17.74
N SER A 334 4.66 -74.75 17.28
CA SER A 334 4.86 -73.50 18.04
C SER A 334 4.05 -72.36 17.40
N GLY A 335 2.96 -71.96 18.06
CA GLY A 335 2.22 -70.72 17.82
C GLY A 335 1.70 -70.48 16.39
N ILE A 336 0.57 -71.09 16.02
CA ILE A 336 -0.25 -70.57 14.91
C ILE A 336 -0.84 -69.25 15.41
N ALA A 337 -0.09 -68.16 15.25
CA ALA A 337 -0.67 -66.83 15.26
C ALA A 337 -1.65 -66.81 14.09
N VAL A 338 -2.95 -66.87 14.39
CA VAL A 338 -3.99 -66.59 13.41
C VAL A 338 -3.73 -65.15 12.96
N GLU A 339 -3.08 -64.98 11.80
CA GLU A 339 -2.84 -63.68 11.22
C GLU A 339 -4.18 -62.99 11.02
N LYS A 340 -4.29 -61.76 11.53
CA LYS A 340 -5.51 -60.96 11.36
C LYS A 340 -5.72 -60.73 9.86
N PRO A 341 -6.97 -60.79 9.36
CA PRO A 341 -7.27 -60.50 7.97
C PRO A 341 -6.78 -59.10 7.63
N HIS A 342 -6.09 -58.98 6.50
CA HIS A 342 -5.46 -57.75 6.03
C HIS A 342 -5.69 -57.58 4.53
N LYS A 343 -5.67 -56.33 4.07
CA LYS A 343 -5.82 -55.97 2.67
C LYS A 343 -4.55 -55.27 2.15
N ALA A 344 -4.22 -55.52 0.89
CA ALA A 344 -3.15 -54.83 0.20
C ALA A 344 -3.35 -53.30 0.30
N GLY A 345 -2.28 -52.61 0.69
CA GLY A 345 -2.27 -51.16 0.96
C GLY A 345 -2.58 -50.76 2.41
N GLU A 346 -2.94 -51.70 3.29
CA GLU A 346 -3.05 -51.42 4.73
C GLU A 346 -1.68 -51.45 5.42
N ILE A 347 -1.49 -50.60 6.42
CA ILE A 347 -0.26 -50.54 7.23
C ILE A 347 -0.09 -51.85 8.01
N ILE A 348 1.14 -52.39 8.02
CA ILE A 348 1.49 -53.61 8.76
C ILE A 348 1.55 -53.35 10.28
N LEU A 349 1.98 -52.15 10.68
CA LEU A 349 2.06 -51.71 12.06
C LEU A 349 0.69 -51.78 12.76
N ASN A 350 0.65 -52.33 13.98
CA ASN A 350 -0.59 -52.55 14.72
C ASN A 350 -0.49 -52.11 16.19
N GLY A 351 -1.65 -52.05 16.86
CA GLY A 351 -1.74 -51.78 18.30
C GLY A 351 -1.16 -50.43 18.71
N SER A 352 -0.53 -50.37 19.88
CA SER A 352 -0.01 -49.12 20.47
C SER A 352 1.01 -48.40 19.58
N ASN A 353 1.83 -49.14 18.83
CA ASN A 353 2.88 -48.57 18.00
C ASN A 353 2.31 -47.78 16.81
N LEU A 354 1.21 -48.25 16.22
CA LEU A 354 0.49 -47.56 15.16
C LEU A 354 -0.01 -46.20 15.64
N TYR A 355 -0.72 -46.17 16.78
CA TYR A 355 -1.27 -44.93 17.33
C TYR A 355 -0.19 -43.93 17.75
N GLN A 356 0.91 -44.40 18.34
CA GLN A 356 2.03 -43.54 18.73
C GLN A 356 2.72 -42.93 17.51
N PHE A 357 3.04 -43.75 16.50
CA PHE A 357 3.66 -43.27 15.27
C PHE A 357 2.75 -42.27 14.54
N THR A 358 1.51 -42.66 14.25
CA THR A 358 0.58 -41.80 13.51
C THR A 358 0.26 -40.53 14.28
N GLY A 359 0.08 -40.61 15.60
CA GLY A 359 -0.18 -39.45 16.45
C GLY A 359 0.99 -38.46 16.46
N LEU A 360 2.21 -38.93 16.72
CA LEU A 360 3.40 -38.08 16.75
C LEU A 360 3.70 -37.49 15.38
N ASN A 361 3.72 -38.31 14.32
CA ASN A 361 4.02 -37.85 12.96
C ASN A 361 3.02 -36.79 12.48
N SER A 362 1.72 -37.05 12.70
CA SER A 362 0.67 -36.11 12.34
C SER A 362 0.71 -34.84 13.18
N SER A 363 1.11 -34.91 14.47
CA SER A 363 1.28 -33.72 15.29
C SER A 363 2.40 -32.80 14.77
N VAL A 364 3.53 -33.36 14.35
CA VAL A 364 4.66 -32.59 13.80
C VAL A 364 4.29 -31.98 12.45
N PHE A 365 3.60 -32.74 11.60
CA PHE A 365 3.04 -32.22 10.35
C PHE A 365 2.13 -31.02 10.61
N MET A 366 1.17 -31.16 11.53
CA MET A 366 0.23 -30.09 11.88
C MET A 366 0.94 -28.86 12.43
N MET A 367 1.91 -29.02 13.33
CA MET A 367 2.70 -27.89 13.86
C MET A 367 3.47 -27.17 12.76
N SER A 368 3.98 -27.88 11.76
CA SER A 368 4.63 -27.25 10.61
C SER A 368 3.64 -26.43 9.76
N ILE A 369 2.45 -26.95 9.48
CA ILE A 369 1.39 -26.23 8.77
C ILE A 369 0.96 -24.98 9.53
N VAL A 370 0.82 -25.06 10.87
CA VAL A 370 0.55 -23.91 11.74
C VAL A 370 1.59 -22.82 11.49
N VAL A 371 2.89 -23.17 11.54
CA VAL A 371 3.99 -22.24 11.34
C VAL A 371 3.94 -21.61 9.95
N ILE A 372 3.70 -22.39 8.88
CA ILE A 372 3.61 -21.88 7.50
C ILE A 372 2.46 -20.87 7.35
N CYS A 373 1.26 -21.22 7.81
CA CYS A 373 0.10 -20.34 7.76
C CYS A 373 0.36 -19.06 8.56
N TYR A 374 0.88 -19.23 9.77
CA TYR A 374 1.14 -18.13 10.68
C TYR A 374 2.15 -17.11 10.14
N VAL A 375 3.29 -17.60 9.64
CA VAL A 375 4.33 -16.76 9.03
C VAL A 375 3.86 -16.09 7.74
N SER A 376 2.92 -16.71 7.02
CA SER A 376 2.33 -16.17 5.79
C SER A 376 1.17 -15.20 6.02
N ALA A 377 0.64 -15.10 7.25
CA ALA A 377 -0.52 -14.27 7.57
C ALA A 377 -0.28 -12.75 7.39
N PRO A 378 0.87 -12.18 7.80
CA PRO A 378 1.13 -10.74 7.64
C PRO A 378 1.21 -10.27 6.18
N LEU A 379 1.35 -11.19 5.22
CA LEU A 379 1.49 -10.91 3.78
C LEU A 379 0.15 -10.92 3.03
N LEU A 380 -0.98 -11.14 3.71
CA LEU A 380 -2.28 -11.13 3.07
C LEU A 380 -2.58 -9.73 2.46
N PRO A 381 -3.25 -9.64 1.30
CA PRO A 381 -3.80 -10.73 0.49
C PRO A 381 -2.78 -11.41 -0.46
N ARG A 382 -1.51 -10.98 -0.52
CA ARG A 382 -0.55 -11.50 -1.50
C ARG A 382 -0.24 -12.99 -1.32
N SER A 383 -0.37 -13.52 -0.10
CA SER A 383 -0.12 -14.92 0.24
C SER A 383 -1.30 -15.87 0.03
N ILE A 384 -2.45 -15.43 -0.53
CA ILE A 384 -3.62 -16.31 -0.80
C ILE A 384 -3.25 -17.62 -1.52
N PRO A 385 -2.40 -17.63 -2.58
CA PRO A 385 -2.03 -18.87 -3.25
C PRO A 385 -1.33 -19.88 -2.33
N VAL A 386 -0.51 -19.40 -1.38
CA VAL A 386 0.18 -20.25 -0.39
C VAL A 386 -0.85 -20.94 0.48
N TYR A 387 -1.84 -20.21 1.01
CA TYR A 387 -2.92 -20.79 1.80
C TYR A 387 -3.73 -21.83 1.03
N THR A 388 -4.09 -21.55 -0.23
CA THR A 388 -4.82 -22.51 -1.07
C THR A 388 -4.03 -23.81 -1.25
N LEU A 389 -2.73 -23.70 -1.55
CA LEU A 389 -1.85 -24.87 -1.72
C LEU A 389 -1.67 -25.64 -0.40
N THR A 390 -1.51 -24.94 0.72
CA THR A 390 -1.41 -25.57 2.04
C THR A 390 -2.68 -26.34 2.41
N ILE A 391 -3.87 -25.80 2.09
CA ILE A 391 -5.15 -26.50 2.29
C ILE A 391 -5.21 -27.78 1.44
N CYS A 392 -4.88 -27.69 0.15
CA CYS A 392 -4.82 -28.86 -0.73
C CYS A 392 -3.86 -29.93 -0.20
N PHE A 393 -2.69 -29.53 0.31
CA PHE A 393 -1.71 -30.45 0.88
C PHE A 393 -2.22 -31.15 2.15
N CYS A 394 -2.92 -30.44 3.02
CA CYS A 394 -3.51 -31.03 4.22
C CYS A 394 -4.65 -32.01 3.88
N VAL A 395 -5.46 -31.70 2.88
CA VAL A 395 -6.52 -32.61 2.39
C VAL A 395 -5.91 -33.90 1.85
N ALA A 396 -4.82 -33.81 1.08
CA ALA A 396 -4.11 -34.97 0.57
C ALA A 396 -3.55 -35.85 1.71
N TYR A 397 -2.95 -35.25 2.73
CA TYR A 397 -2.44 -35.98 3.91
C TYR A 397 -3.55 -36.71 4.68
N ILE A 398 -4.68 -36.05 4.93
CA ILE A 398 -5.84 -36.68 5.60
C ILE A 398 -6.38 -37.85 4.78
N PHE A 399 -6.48 -37.70 3.46
CA PHE A 399 -6.96 -38.76 2.59
C PHE A 399 -6.03 -39.99 2.62
N SER A 400 -4.70 -39.78 2.58
CA SER A 400 -3.69 -40.84 2.71
C SER A 400 -3.86 -41.59 4.04
N LEU A 401 -3.98 -40.88 5.17
CA LEU A 401 -4.22 -41.52 6.47
C LEU A 401 -5.48 -42.39 6.46
N ILE A 402 -6.62 -41.89 5.95
CA ILE A 402 -7.87 -42.66 5.89
C ILE A 402 -7.72 -43.95 5.08
N THR A 403 -6.96 -43.91 3.98
CA THR A 403 -6.78 -45.08 3.11
C THR A 403 -5.85 -46.14 3.68
N GLU A 404 -4.91 -45.75 4.54
CA GLU A 404 -3.83 -46.62 5.01
C GLU A 404 -4.17 -47.35 6.32
N PHE A 405 -5.11 -46.82 7.12
CA PHE A 405 -5.49 -47.42 8.41
C PHE A 405 -6.09 -48.84 8.26
N PRO A 406 -5.66 -49.83 9.07
CA PRO A 406 -6.18 -51.19 8.99
C PRO A 406 -7.69 -51.27 9.27
N ARG A 407 -8.40 -52.12 8.51
CA ARG A 407 -9.86 -52.28 8.66
C ARG A 407 -10.34 -52.81 10.01
N THR A 408 -9.44 -53.41 10.78
CA THR A 408 -9.74 -53.91 12.13
C THR A 408 -9.85 -52.79 13.16
N ASP A 409 -9.26 -51.62 12.88
CA ASP A 409 -9.20 -50.46 13.77
C ASP A 409 -9.92 -49.22 13.18
N VAL A 410 -10.88 -49.44 12.28
CA VAL A 410 -11.57 -48.39 11.48
C VAL A 410 -12.15 -47.28 12.33
N HIS A 411 -12.80 -47.62 13.45
CA HIS A 411 -13.37 -46.61 14.33
C HIS A 411 -12.29 -45.71 14.93
N ALA A 412 -11.17 -46.27 15.37
CA ALA A 412 -10.04 -45.49 15.89
C ALA A 412 -9.37 -44.64 14.79
N GLY A 413 -9.27 -45.16 13.57
CA GLY A 413 -8.86 -44.39 12.39
C GLY A 413 -9.79 -43.20 12.11
N TYR A 414 -11.11 -43.38 12.19
CA TYR A 414 -12.07 -42.28 12.03
C TYR A 414 -11.99 -41.25 13.16
N TYR A 415 -11.82 -41.70 14.41
CA TYR A 415 -11.69 -40.77 15.54
C TYR A 415 -10.41 -39.93 15.46
N THR A 416 -9.28 -40.56 15.14
CA THR A 416 -8.01 -39.85 14.97
C THR A 416 -8.08 -38.84 13.83
N THR A 417 -8.60 -39.25 12.66
CA THR A 417 -8.77 -38.35 11.50
C THR A 417 -9.76 -37.21 11.76
N ALA A 418 -10.86 -37.44 12.48
CA ALA A 418 -11.80 -36.40 12.87
C ALA A 418 -11.18 -35.36 13.82
N ILE A 419 -10.39 -35.80 14.79
CA ILE A 419 -9.65 -34.91 15.69
C ILE A 419 -8.67 -34.05 14.89
N PHE A 420 -7.89 -34.65 13.99
CA PHE A 420 -6.96 -33.92 13.13
C PHE A 420 -7.65 -32.91 12.21
N LEU A 421 -8.79 -33.26 11.61
CA LEU A 421 -9.56 -32.36 10.76
C LEU A 421 -10.11 -31.16 11.57
N SER A 422 -10.60 -31.40 12.79
CA SER A 422 -11.09 -30.33 13.66
C SER A 422 -9.98 -29.35 14.07
N LEU A 423 -8.78 -29.87 14.38
CA LEU A 423 -7.60 -29.07 14.69
C LEU A 423 -7.12 -28.27 13.46
N LEU A 424 -7.15 -28.88 12.27
CA LEU A 424 -6.78 -28.21 11.03
C LEU A 424 -7.70 -27.04 10.70
N LEU A 425 -9.02 -27.23 10.82
CA LEU A 425 -9.98 -26.15 10.59
C LEU A 425 -9.79 -24.99 11.56
N ALA A 426 -9.52 -25.28 12.84
CA ALA A 426 -9.20 -24.24 13.83
C ALA A 426 -7.90 -23.50 13.50
N VAL A 427 -6.86 -24.22 13.09
CA VAL A 427 -5.55 -23.67 12.73
C VAL A 427 -5.60 -22.84 11.46
N LEU A 428 -6.40 -23.21 10.46
CA LEU A 428 -6.54 -22.41 9.24
C LEU A 428 -7.41 -21.15 9.47
N ALA A 429 -8.37 -21.23 10.38
CA ALA A 429 -9.23 -20.10 10.71
C ALA A 429 -8.49 -19.02 11.53
N THR A 430 -7.60 -19.40 12.45
CA THR A 430 -6.97 -18.46 13.39
C THR A 430 -6.10 -17.36 12.76
N PRO A 431 -5.23 -17.61 11.75
CA PRO A 431 -4.42 -16.57 11.11
C PRO A 431 -5.27 -15.67 10.22
N VAL A 432 -6.31 -16.22 9.60
CA VAL A 432 -7.27 -15.46 8.80
C VAL A 432 -8.06 -14.51 9.69
N ILE A 433 -8.61 -15.02 10.81
CA ILE A 433 -9.33 -14.21 11.80
C ILE A 433 -8.40 -13.16 12.40
N GLY A 434 -7.18 -13.53 12.77
CA GLY A 434 -6.19 -12.64 13.35
C GLY A 434 -5.71 -11.55 12.38
N TRP A 435 -5.53 -11.88 11.10
CA TRP A 435 -5.29 -10.89 10.06
C TRP A 435 -6.47 -9.93 9.90
N PHE A 436 -7.71 -10.45 9.91
CA PHE A 436 -8.91 -9.62 9.86
C PHE A 436 -9.01 -8.69 11.08
N THR A 437 -8.65 -9.14 12.29
CA THR A 437 -8.65 -8.27 13.49
C THR A 437 -7.51 -7.26 13.47
N TYR A 438 -6.32 -7.63 12.99
CA TYR A 438 -5.16 -6.73 12.86
C TYR A 438 -5.35 -5.65 11.78
N SER A 439 -5.83 -6.05 10.58
CA SER A 439 -6.17 -5.12 9.50
C SER A 439 -7.24 -4.12 9.94
N ARG A 440 -8.23 -4.59 10.70
CA ARG A 440 -9.25 -3.75 11.33
C ARG A 440 -8.68 -2.78 12.37
N PHE A 441 -7.59 -3.13 13.06
CA PHE A 441 -6.87 -2.27 14.00
C PHE A 441 -6.04 -1.18 13.31
N LEU A 442 -5.22 -1.52 12.31
CA LEU A 442 -4.48 -0.53 11.49
C LEU A 442 -5.43 0.50 10.89
N HIS A 443 -6.61 0.06 10.45
CA HIS A 443 -7.65 0.94 9.94
C HIS A 443 -8.28 1.86 11.01
N GLY A 444 -8.29 1.44 12.28
CA GLY A 444 -8.74 2.24 13.41
C GLY A 444 -7.68 3.23 13.90
N THR A 445 -6.42 2.82 14.00
CA THR A 445 -5.31 3.68 14.44
C THR A 445 -5.00 4.78 13.43
N ASP A 446 -5.04 4.53 12.12
CA ASP A 446 -4.92 5.57 11.10
C ASP A 446 -6.06 6.61 11.15
N ALA A 447 -7.24 6.21 11.65
CA ALA A 447 -8.34 7.15 11.88
C ALA A 447 -8.13 8.03 13.12
N LEU A 448 -7.26 7.61 14.05
CA LEU A 448 -6.95 8.30 15.30
C LEU A 448 -5.61 9.04 15.29
N ALA A 449 -4.59 8.56 14.58
CA ALA A 449 -3.39 9.34 14.28
C ALA A 449 -3.74 10.64 13.53
N ARG A 450 -4.82 10.62 12.73
CA ARG A 450 -5.42 11.80 12.11
C ARG A 450 -6.21 12.72 13.07
N ARG A 451 -6.46 12.31 14.32
CA ARG A 451 -7.04 13.16 15.37
C ARG A 451 -5.98 13.75 16.30
N VAL A 452 -4.87 13.06 16.54
CA VAL A 452 -3.84 13.49 17.52
C VAL A 452 -3.09 14.76 17.07
N GLY A 453 -3.10 15.10 15.77
CA GLY A 453 -2.59 16.38 15.28
C GLY A 453 -3.42 17.63 15.69
N ASN A 454 -4.55 17.46 16.40
CA ASN A 454 -5.46 18.55 16.72
C ASN A 454 -5.54 18.97 18.21
N ASP A 455 -4.76 18.38 19.12
CA ASP A 455 -4.92 18.67 20.56
C ASP A 455 -3.63 18.99 21.32
N GLN A 456 -2.63 19.63 20.70
CA GLN A 456 -1.57 20.31 21.48
C GLN A 456 -1.24 21.70 20.91
N LYS A 457 -1.68 22.68 21.72
CA LYS A 457 -1.38 24.12 21.82
C LYS A 457 -0.30 24.72 20.92
#